data_AF-D1PIJ3-F1
#
_entry.id   AF-D1PIJ3-F1
#
_cell.length_a   1.000
_cell.length_b   1.000
_cell.length_c   1.000
_cell.angle_alpha   90.00
_cell.angle_beta   90.00
_cell.angle_gamma   90.00
#
_symmetry.space_group_name_H-M   'P 1'
#
loop_
_entity.id
_entity.type
_entity.pdbx_description
1 polymer ?
#
loop_
_entity_poly.entity_id
_entity_poly.type
_entity_poly.pdbx_seq_one_letter_code
_entity_poly.pdbx_strand_id
1 'polypeptide(L)'
;MLCPQCGKSVEDGTMTCPYCGASLQPNAQPEASAPIYTRPPVADPPPAYQPAYQSSEMPVIQLMRRMARSPVFLVPAIAYTCMVLFQIAATFFGVAQVSLDPVVTQTVETNAFLQNIYTTSVTFSALPLSYIFSILAAVGIWMTFASAANQSGAPIKTAGLTLLRVLQIISLVVVCLLVLLLFGAVAILISTLGSYDNTGAASALIVVVLLIAAVIVALAILYSVKTITTIECFRRSIRTGTPQGKISVYVAVMSILGGLLSLLAVLSGNLFNALAGVAGAVSGIGFGVFLFRYREEFLKIPSPADAWHTR
;
A
#
# COMPACT_ATOMS: atom_id res chain seq x y z
N MET A 1 0.73 -35.28 -28.83
CA MET A 1 2.04 -34.58 -28.91
C MET A 1 2.44 -33.97 -27.56
N LEU A 2 3.74 -33.89 -27.19
CA LEU A 2 4.19 -33.14 -25.99
C LEU A 2 4.54 -31.70 -26.36
N CYS A 3 4.10 -30.73 -25.57
CA CYS A 3 4.43 -29.33 -25.80
C CYS A 3 5.91 -29.05 -25.45
N PRO A 4 6.72 -28.48 -26.36
CA PRO A 4 8.14 -28.21 -26.13
C PRO A 4 8.41 -27.12 -25.08
N GLN A 5 7.39 -26.35 -24.70
CA GLN A 5 7.50 -25.27 -23.71
C GLN A 5 7.05 -25.69 -22.30
N CYS A 6 6.09 -26.61 -22.17
CA CYS A 6 5.54 -26.97 -20.85
C CYS A 6 5.59 -28.47 -20.52
N GLY A 7 6.08 -29.31 -21.44
CA GLY A 7 6.31 -30.74 -21.20
C GLY A 7 5.05 -31.58 -20.94
N LYS A 8 3.85 -31.01 -21.08
CA LYS A 8 2.58 -31.72 -20.89
C LYS A 8 2.11 -32.34 -22.21
N SER A 9 1.45 -33.50 -22.12
CA SER A 9 0.78 -34.12 -23.27
C SER A 9 -0.42 -33.27 -23.71
N VAL A 10 -0.53 -33.08 -25.02
CA VAL A 10 -1.59 -32.32 -25.69
C VAL A 10 -2.20 -33.21 -26.79
N GLU A 11 -3.52 -33.15 -26.94
CA GLU A 11 -4.29 -33.87 -27.96
C GLU A 11 -3.89 -33.43 -29.38
N ASP A 12 -3.81 -34.41 -30.28
CA ASP A 12 -3.33 -34.23 -31.63
C ASP A 12 -4.39 -33.47 -32.47
N GLY A 13 -4.12 -32.21 -32.79
CA GLY A 13 -5.01 -31.33 -33.56
C GLY A 13 -5.13 -29.89 -33.06
N THR A 14 -4.62 -29.58 -31.86
CA THR A 14 -4.67 -28.21 -31.33
C THR A 14 -3.46 -27.38 -31.80
N MET A 15 -3.70 -26.28 -32.51
CA MET A 15 -2.65 -25.38 -33.00
C MET A 15 -1.95 -24.57 -31.87
N THR A 16 -2.54 -24.54 -30.68
CA THR A 16 -2.04 -23.85 -29.49
C THR A 16 -2.24 -24.71 -28.24
N CYS A 17 -1.23 -24.74 -27.36
CA CYS A 17 -1.30 -25.53 -26.14
C CYS A 17 -2.29 -24.91 -25.14
N PRO A 18 -3.30 -25.64 -24.65
CA PRO A 18 -4.31 -25.11 -23.73
C PRO A 18 -3.77 -24.80 -22.32
N TYR A 19 -2.59 -25.32 -21.97
CA TYR A 19 -1.98 -25.12 -20.64
C TYR A 19 -0.97 -23.98 -20.58
N CYS A 20 -0.33 -23.62 -21.70
CA CYS A 20 0.72 -22.60 -21.73
C CYS A 20 0.57 -21.57 -22.86
N GLY A 21 -0.39 -21.75 -23.78
CA GLY A 21 -0.64 -20.84 -24.89
C GLY A 21 0.36 -20.88 -26.05
N ALA A 22 1.40 -21.74 -25.98
CA ALA A 22 2.42 -21.84 -27.03
C ALA A 22 1.86 -22.45 -28.33
N SER A 23 2.19 -21.87 -29.48
CA SER A 23 1.86 -22.42 -30.80
C SER A 23 2.65 -23.71 -31.07
N LEU A 24 1.97 -24.78 -31.46
CA LEU A 24 2.56 -26.11 -31.69
C LEU A 24 2.91 -26.36 -33.16
N GLN A 25 2.88 -25.32 -34.00
CA GLN A 25 3.19 -25.44 -35.43
C GLN A 25 4.68 -25.80 -35.63
N PRO A 26 5.01 -26.87 -36.37
CA PRO A 26 6.38 -27.22 -36.68
C PRO A 26 6.96 -26.15 -37.62
N ASN A 27 7.96 -25.40 -37.14
CA ASN A 27 8.84 -24.64 -38.04
C ASN A 27 9.50 -25.63 -39.01
N ALA A 28 9.16 -25.53 -40.29
CA ALA A 28 9.92 -26.17 -41.35
C ALA A 28 11.21 -25.36 -41.60
N GLN A 29 12.35 -25.92 -41.18
CA GLN A 29 13.68 -25.67 -41.75
C GLN A 29 14.37 -27.05 -41.77
N PRO A 30 15.25 -27.40 -42.74
CA PRO A 30 16.19 -26.50 -43.45
C PRO A 30 16.42 -26.83 -44.94
N GLU A 31 16.63 -25.84 -45.83
CA GLU A 31 17.25 -26.10 -47.14
C GLU A 31 18.35 -25.08 -47.48
N ALA A 32 19.46 -25.63 -47.97
CA ALA A 32 20.75 -25.00 -48.20
C ALA A 32 20.98 -24.62 -49.68
N SER A 33 22.00 -23.79 -49.90
CA SER A 33 22.70 -23.45 -51.17
C SER A 33 22.04 -22.52 -52.22
N ALA A 34 22.76 -21.46 -52.60
CA ALA A 34 22.48 -20.45 -53.67
C ALA A 34 22.85 -20.96 -55.10
N PRO A 35 22.72 -20.24 -56.26
CA PRO A 35 22.43 -18.79 -56.48
C PRO A 35 21.64 -18.35 -57.79
N ILE A 36 21.50 -17.01 -58.00
CA ILE A 36 21.38 -16.17 -59.27
C ILE A 36 20.01 -15.81 -59.94
N TYR A 37 19.61 -14.51 -59.78
CA TYR A 37 18.91 -13.46 -60.63
C TYR A 37 17.52 -13.72 -61.28
N THR A 38 16.55 -12.79 -61.50
CA THR A 38 16.44 -11.30 -61.57
C THR A 38 14.95 -10.85 -61.49
N ARG A 39 14.60 -9.76 -60.78
CA ARG A 39 13.58 -8.75 -61.20
C ARG A 39 13.72 -7.43 -60.39
N PRO A 40 13.68 -6.23 -61.02
CA PRO A 40 13.90 -4.93 -60.35
C PRO A 40 12.68 -4.39 -59.57
N PRO A 41 12.87 -3.44 -58.65
CA PRO A 41 11.95 -3.11 -57.55
C PRO A 41 10.82 -2.16 -57.98
N VAL A 42 9.58 -2.50 -57.62
CA VAL A 42 8.46 -1.54 -57.58
C VAL A 42 8.52 -0.85 -56.22
N ALA A 43 8.50 0.49 -56.23
CA ALA A 43 8.51 1.30 -55.02
C ALA A 43 7.17 1.17 -54.29
N ASP A 44 7.13 0.35 -53.25
CA ASP A 44 6.03 0.33 -52.29
C ASP A 44 6.06 1.60 -51.42
N PRO A 45 4.90 2.20 -51.09
CA PRO A 45 4.82 3.36 -50.21
C PRO A 45 5.34 3.01 -48.80
N PRO A 46 5.96 3.96 -48.08
CA PRO A 46 6.62 3.69 -46.82
C PRO A 46 5.66 3.06 -45.80
N PRO A 47 6.10 2.05 -45.03
CA PRO A 47 5.25 1.39 -44.05
C PRO A 47 4.81 2.43 -43.01
N ALA A 48 3.49 2.56 -42.88
CA ALA A 48 2.90 3.24 -41.73
C ALA A 48 3.51 2.63 -40.47
N TYR A 49 4.04 3.48 -39.60
CA TYR A 49 4.62 3.12 -38.31
C TYR A 49 3.57 2.38 -37.47
N GLN A 50 3.50 1.06 -37.60
CA GLN A 50 2.74 0.21 -36.68
C GLN A 50 3.62 0.05 -35.44
N PRO A 51 3.20 0.54 -34.27
CA PRO A 51 3.98 0.36 -33.06
C PRO A 51 4.13 -1.15 -32.80
N ALA A 52 5.39 -1.58 -32.80
CA ALA A 52 5.78 -2.93 -32.48
C ALA A 52 5.24 -3.33 -31.09
N TYR A 53 4.83 -4.60 -30.98
CA TYR A 53 4.62 -5.32 -29.72
C TYR A 53 3.30 -5.09 -28.96
N GLN A 54 2.16 -5.17 -29.64
CA GLN A 54 0.88 -5.45 -28.97
C GLN A 54 0.69 -6.96 -28.78
N SER A 55 1.63 -7.58 -28.06
CA SER A 55 1.45 -8.94 -27.57
C SER A 55 0.34 -8.94 -26.52
N SER A 56 -0.48 -10.00 -26.50
CA SER A 56 -1.77 -10.15 -25.82
C SER A 56 -1.72 -10.03 -24.28
N GLU A 57 -1.32 -8.88 -23.75
CA GLU A 57 -1.30 -8.64 -22.31
C GLU A 57 -2.73 -8.46 -21.79
N MET A 58 -3.06 -9.20 -20.73
CA MET A 58 -4.39 -9.20 -20.12
C MET A 58 -4.78 -7.76 -19.70
N PRO A 59 -6.02 -7.32 -19.94
CA PRO A 59 -6.44 -5.91 -19.81
C PRO A 59 -6.21 -5.34 -18.40
N VAL A 60 -6.31 -6.19 -17.37
CA VAL A 60 -6.04 -5.83 -15.97
C VAL A 60 -4.55 -5.51 -15.73
N ILE A 61 -3.64 -6.22 -16.39
CA ILE A 61 -2.19 -6.00 -16.29
C ILE A 61 -1.83 -4.68 -16.97
N GLN A 62 -2.42 -4.42 -18.14
CA GLN A 62 -2.24 -3.14 -18.83
C GLN A 62 -2.76 -1.97 -17.99
N LEU A 63 -3.93 -2.12 -17.36
CA LEU A 63 -4.49 -1.11 -16.45
C LEU A 63 -3.56 -0.87 -15.26
N MET A 64 -3.06 -1.92 -14.62
CA MET A 64 -2.12 -1.78 -13.49
C MET A 64 -0.85 -1.03 -13.90
N ARG A 65 -0.25 -1.35 -15.05
CA ARG A 65 0.94 -0.63 -15.54
C ARG A 65 0.63 0.81 -15.91
N ARG A 66 -0.50 1.06 -16.57
CA ARG A 66 -0.96 2.41 -16.92
C ARG A 66 -1.17 3.26 -15.66
N MET A 67 -1.81 2.70 -14.65
CA MET A 67 -2.10 3.39 -13.39
C MET A 67 -0.84 3.61 -12.56
N ALA A 68 0.08 2.64 -12.50
CA ALA A 68 1.36 2.79 -11.81
C ALA A 68 2.28 3.83 -12.46
N ARG A 69 2.24 3.97 -13.80
CA ARG A 69 2.96 5.01 -14.55
C ARG A 69 2.27 6.37 -14.52
N SER A 70 1.02 6.42 -14.10
CA SER A 70 0.28 7.69 -14.03
C SER A 70 0.84 8.56 -12.90
N PRO A 71 0.83 9.90 -13.06
CA PRO A 71 1.25 10.82 -12.00
C PRO A 71 0.40 10.66 -10.72
N VAL A 72 -0.79 10.08 -10.84
CA VAL A 72 -1.71 9.83 -9.72
C VAL A 72 -1.13 8.84 -8.70
N PHE A 73 -0.26 7.92 -9.11
CA PHE A 73 0.44 7.01 -8.19
C PHE A 73 1.80 7.56 -7.74
N LEU A 74 2.49 8.27 -8.64
CA LEU A 74 3.86 8.73 -8.40
C LEU A 74 3.93 9.88 -7.40
N VAL A 75 3.01 10.85 -7.48
CA VAL A 75 2.92 11.98 -6.52
C VAL A 75 2.74 11.50 -5.07
N PRO A 76 1.75 10.64 -4.72
CA PRO A 76 1.59 10.18 -3.34
C PRO A 76 2.73 9.27 -2.87
N ALA A 77 3.39 8.53 -3.77
CA ALA A 77 4.56 7.73 -3.43
C ALA A 77 5.76 8.60 -3.02
N ILE A 78 6.05 9.67 -3.79
CA ILE A 78 7.09 10.66 -3.44
C ILE A 78 6.72 11.34 -2.12
N ALA A 79 5.47 11.81 -2.00
CA ALA A 79 5.00 12.48 -0.78
C ALA A 79 5.12 11.59 0.45
N TYR A 80 4.84 10.28 0.33
CA TYR A 80 5.04 9.31 1.41
C TYR A 80 6.51 9.21 1.81
N THR A 81 7.43 9.12 0.86
CA THR A 81 8.87 9.12 1.19
C THR A 81 9.35 10.41 1.83
N CYS A 82 8.88 11.57 1.35
CA CYS A 82 9.19 12.86 1.97
C CYS A 82 8.65 12.94 3.41
N MET A 83 7.42 12.46 3.64
CA MET A 83 6.84 12.37 4.98
C MET A 83 7.75 11.56 5.90
N VAL A 84 8.16 10.35 5.49
CA VAL A 84 9.03 9.48 6.31
C VAL A 84 10.37 10.15 6.60
N LEU A 85 10.99 10.80 5.60
CA LEU A 85 12.25 11.53 5.80
C LEU A 85 12.11 12.69 6.79
N PHE A 86 11.02 13.47 6.70
CA PHE A 86 10.79 14.58 7.64
C PHE A 86 10.45 14.09 9.05
N GLN A 87 9.73 12.97 9.20
CA GLN A 87 9.49 12.37 10.52
C GLN A 87 10.80 11.92 11.17
N ILE A 88 11.68 11.27 10.40
CA ILE A 88 13.00 10.86 10.89
C ILE A 88 13.81 12.10 11.28
N ALA A 89 13.86 13.13 10.43
CA ALA A 89 14.53 14.39 10.76
C ALA A 89 13.97 15.02 12.03
N ALA A 90 12.64 15.09 12.18
CA ALA A 90 11.97 15.64 13.35
C ALA A 90 12.40 14.94 14.64
N THR A 91 12.65 13.62 14.62
CA THR A 91 13.17 12.93 15.81
C THR A 91 14.59 13.32 16.18
N PHE A 92 15.50 13.44 15.21
CA PHE A 92 16.88 13.85 15.49
C PHE A 92 16.96 15.29 16.03
N PHE A 93 16.09 16.19 15.56
CA PHE A 93 16.04 17.57 16.05
C PHE A 93 15.22 17.72 17.34
N GLY A 94 14.23 16.85 17.59
CA GLY A 94 13.39 16.88 18.79
C GLY A 94 14.09 16.38 20.04
N VAL A 95 14.93 15.33 19.94
CA VAL A 95 15.70 14.81 21.09
C VAL A 95 16.70 15.82 21.65
N ALA A 96 17.15 16.79 20.85
CA ALA A 96 18.06 17.84 21.28
C ALA A 96 17.41 18.94 22.14
N GLN A 97 16.06 19.00 22.19
CA GLN A 97 15.31 20.03 22.92
C GLN A 97 14.83 19.56 24.31
N VAL A 98 14.70 18.25 24.54
CA VAL A 98 14.19 17.69 25.80
C VAL A 98 15.20 17.80 26.96
N SER A 99 16.48 17.97 26.64
CA SER A 99 17.57 18.10 27.62
C SER A 99 17.71 19.50 28.25
N LEU A 100 16.88 20.48 27.86
CA LEU A 100 17.07 21.88 28.30
C LEU A 100 15.86 22.51 29.00
N ASP A 101 14.74 21.81 29.20
CA ASP A 101 13.56 22.43 29.84
C ASP A 101 13.70 22.42 31.38
N PRO A 102 14.01 23.56 32.03
CA PRO A 102 14.22 23.62 33.47
C PRO A 102 12.89 23.55 34.25
N VAL A 103 11.76 23.77 33.57
CA VAL A 103 10.41 23.77 34.17
C VAL A 103 9.88 22.34 34.39
N VAL A 104 10.25 21.40 33.52
CA VAL A 104 9.89 19.98 33.68
C VAL A 104 10.79 19.30 34.72
N THR A 105 12.05 19.68 34.79
CA THR A 105 12.96 19.15 35.83
C THR A 105 12.51 19.57 37.23
N GLN A 106 12.07 20.81 37.45
CA GLN A 106 11.59 21.26 38.76
C GLN A 106 10.24 20.66 39.21
N THR A 107 9.34 20.29 38.29
CA THR A 107 8.02 19.77 38.64
C THR A 107 7.99 18.25 38.79
N VAL A 108 8.87 17.53 38.10
CA VAL A 108 8.88 16.06 38.07
C VAL A 108 9.88 15.49 39.10
N GLU A 109 10.82 16.29 39.63
CA GLU A 109 11.74 15.89 40.71
C GLU A 109 11.07 15.37 41.99
N THR A 110 9.80 15.69 42.24
CA THR A 110 9.08 15.23 43.44
C THR A 110 8.57 13.79 43.35
N ASN A 111 8.53 13.18 42.16
CA ASN A 111 8.04 11.80 41.97
C ASN A 111 8.93 11.02 40.99
N ALA A 112 9.85 10.22 41.55
CA ALA A 112 10.76 9.37 40.77
C ALA A 112 10.02 8.44 39.79
N PHE A 113 8.78 8.02 40.09
CA PHE A 113 7.95 7.25 39.17
C PHE A 113 7.54 8.05 37.92
N LEU A 114 7.16 9.33 38.09
CA LEU A 114 6.80 10.20 36.97
C LEU A 114 8.03 10.59 36.14
N GLN A 115 9.19 10.79 36.77
CA GLN A 115 10.46 10.97 36.04
C GLN A 115 10.79 9.74 35.20
N ASN A 116 10.68 8.55 35.77
CA ASN A 116 10.97 7.31 35.06
C ASN A 116 9.96 7.06 33.93
N ILE A 117 8.68 7.39 34.09
CA ILE A 117 7.69 7.32 33.00
C ILE A 117 7.96 8.35 31.92
N TYR A 118 8.30 9.58 32.29
CA TYR A 118 8.59 10.65 31.32
C TYR A 118 9.86 10.34 30.52
N THR A 119 10.94 9.94 31.19
CA THR A 119 12.19 9.55 30.52
C THR A 119 12.05 8.24 29.74
N THR A 120 11.29 7.24 30.20
CA THR A 120 11.01 6.03 29.41
C THR A 120 10.10 6.32 28.22
N SER A 121 9.09 7.19 28.32
CA SER A 121 8.25 7.56 27.18
C SER A 121 9.03 8.35 26.12
N VAL A 122 9.92 9.26 26.54
CA VAL A 122 10.81 10.00 25.64
C VAL A 122 11.86 9.05 25.00
N THR A 123 12.44 8.12 25.74
CA THR A 123 13.44 7.18 25.19
C THR A 123 12.83 6.05 24.35
N PHE A 124 11.61 5.58 24.64
CA PHE A 124 10.86 4.68 23.75
C PHE A 124 10.40 5.38 22.48
N SER A 125 10.13 6.69 22.52
CA SER A 125 9.89 7.48 21.30
C SER A 125 11.14 7.65 20.42
N ALA A 126 12.33 7.40 20.99
CA ALA A 126 13.62 7.50 20.30
C ALA A 126 14.10 6.18 19.66
N LEU A 127 13.49 5.02 19.95
CA LEU A 127 13.82 3.72 19.35
C LEU A 127 12.78 3.33 18.29
N PRO A 128 13.08 3.41 16.99
CA PRO A 128 12.03 3.55 16.00
C PRO A 128 11.63 2.21 15.39
N LEU A 129 10.99 1.33 16.17
CA LEU A 129 10.27 0.22 15.55
C LEU A 129 9.18 0.75 14.59
N SER A 130 8.60 1.92 14.87
CA SER A 130 7.60 2.61 14.04
C SER A 130 8.15 3.10 12.68
N TYR A 131 9.40 3.60 12.62
CA TYR A 131 9.99 4.03 11.34
C TYR A 131 10.38 2.85 10.47
N ILE A 132 10.77 1.71 11.05
CA ILE A 132 11.03 0.49 10.27
C ILE A 132 9.79 0.11 9.45
N PHE A 133 8.61 0.10 10.05
CA PHE A 133 7.36 -0.18 9.33
C PHE A 133 7.09 0.83 8.21
N SER A 134 7.34 2.12 8.46
CA SER A 134 7.11 3.18 7.48
C SER A 134 8.11 3.13 6.31
N ILE A 135 9.38 2.83 6.59
CA ILE A 135 10.42 2.64 5.57
C ILE A 135 10.13 1.39 4.75
N LEU A 136 9.77 0.27 5.38
CA LEU A 136 9.40 -0.95 4.67
C LEU A 136 8.14 -0.73 3.80
N ALA A 137 7.17 0.06 4.26
CA ALA A 137 6.02 0.43 3.45
C ALA A 137 6.43 1.27 2.23
N ALA A 138 7.35 2.22 2.40
CA ALA A 138 7.90 2.99 1.29
C ALA A 138 8.60 2.07 0.27
N VAL A 139 9.45 1.14 0.73
CA VAL A 139 10.09 0.13 -0.13
C VAL A 139 9.05 -0.72 -0.85
N GLY A 140 7.97 -1.13 -0.17
CA GLY A 140 6.85 -1.84 -0.77
C GLY A 140 6.22 -1.07 -1.92
N ILE A 141 5.91 0.21 -1.72
CA ILE A 141 5.34 1.11 -2.75
C ILE A 141 6.29 1.23 -3.95
N TRP A 142 7.58 1.48 -3.73
CA TRP A 142 8.56 1.56 -4.83
C TRP A 142 8.78 0.24 -5.55
N MET A 143 8.74 -0.90 -4.85
CA MET A 143 8.78 -2.22 -5.50
C MET A 143 7.54 -2.46 -6.38
N THR A 144 6.35 -2.01 -5.95
CA THR A 144 5.15 -2.10 -6.81
C THR A 144 5.28 -1.22 -8.06
N PHE A 145 5.87 -0.03 -7.92
CA PHE A 145 6.15 0.86 -9.05
C PHE A 145 7.15 0.22 -10.03
N ALA A 146 8.32 -0.19 -9.54
CA ALA A 146 9.37 -0.78 -10.37
C ALA A 146 8.86 -2.03 -11.10
N SER A 147 8.08 -2.88 -10.42
CA SER A 147 7.51 -4.07 -11.06
C SER A 147 6.47 -3.74 -12.14
N ALA A 148 5.77 -2.62 -12.04
CA ALA A 148 4.82 -2.18 -13.06
C ALA A 148 5.48 -1.37 -14.19
N ALA A 149 6.64 -0.75 -13.92
CA ALA A 149 7.42 0.01 -14.88
C ALA A 149 8.22 -0.88 -15.84
N ASN A 150 8.66 -2.06 -15.40
CA ASN A 150 9.44 -3.00 -16.21
C ASN A 150 8.65 -3.50 -17.44
N GLN A 151 9.24 -3.30 -18.63
CA GLN A 151 8.66 -3.66 -19.95
C GLN A 151 9.11 -5.04 -20.46
N SER A 152 9.75 -5.85 -19.62
CA SER A 152 10.46 -7.07 -20.06
C SER A 152 9.55 -8.22 -20.51
N GLY A 153 8.26 -7.99 -20.80
CA GLY A 153 7.28 -9.01 -21.16
C GLY A 153 6.98 -10.04 -20.05
N ALA A 154 7.62 -9.90 -18.89
CA ALA A 154 7.48 -10.80 -17.76
C ALA A 154 6.22 -10.47 -16.93
N PRO A 155 5.59 -11.48 -16.30
CA PRO A 155 4.44 -11.25 -15.42
C PRO A 155 4.81 -10.29 -14.27
N ILE A 156 3.92 -9.36 -13.94
CA ILE A 156 4.12 -8.37 -12.87
C ILE A 156 4.35 -9.12 -11.55
N LYS A 157 5.49 -8.85 -10.90
CA LYS A 157 5.81 -9.41 -9.58
C LYS A 157 4.92 -8.74 -8.53
N THR A 158 4.12 -9.54 -7.83
CA THR A 158 3.25 -9.04 -6.74
C THR A 158 3.97 -8.90 -5.40
N ALA A 159 5.32 -8.94 -5.39
CA ALA A 159 6.12 -8.96 -4.17
C ALA A 159 5.91 -7.71 -3.29
N GLY A 160 5.83 -6.52 -3.90
CA GLY A 160 5.53 -5.28 -3.17
C GLY A 160 4.13 -5.28 -2.55
N LEU A 161 3.11 -5.82 -3.25
CA LEU A 161 1.76 -5.95 -2.70
C LEU A 161 1.70 -6.95 -1.54
N THR A 162 2.43 -8.06 -1.63
CA THR A 162 2.51 -9.02 -0.52
C THR A 162 3.21 -8.42 0.68
N LEU A 163 4.26 -7.63 0.46
CA LEU A 163 4.98 -6.93 1.52
C LEU A 163 4.05 -5.92 2.22
N LEU A 164 3.37 -5.05 1.46
CA LEU A 164 2.41 -4.09 2.01
C LEU A 164 1.28 -4.76 2.79
N ARG A 165 0.76 -5.90 2.30
CA ARG A 165 -0.26 -6.68 3.01
C ARG A 165 0.26 -7.20 4.35
N VAL A 166 1.45 -7.81 4.37
CA VAL A 166 2.03 -8.38 5.59
C VAL A 166 2.33 -7.28 6.60
N LEU A 167 2.87 -6.13 6.17
CA LEU A 167 3.07 -4.97 7.04
C LEU A 167 1.76 -4.48 7.66
N GLN A 168 0.68 -4.40 6.88
CA GLN A 168 -0.63 -3.97 7.40
C GLN A 168 -1.18 -4.94 8.44
N ILE A 169 -0.97 -6.26 8.26
CA ILE A 169 -1.35 -7.28 9.25
C ILE A 169 -0.56 -7.09 10.54
N ILE A 170 0.77 -6.93 10.44
CA ILE A 170 1.63 -6.72 11.62
C ILE A 170 1.23 -5.43 12.35
N SER A 171 1.03 -4.33 11.62
CA SER A 171 0.60 -3.05 12.18
C SER A 171 -0.73 -3.17 12.92
N LEU A 172 -1.70 -3.91 12.36
CA LEU A 172 -2.98 -4.18 13.03
C LEU A 172 -2.78 -4.91 14.36
N VAL A 173 -1.96 -5.96 14.38
CA VAL A 173 -1.70 -6.73 15.62
C VAL A 173 -1.08 -5.82 16.69
N VAL A 174 -0.09 -5.01 16.32
CA VAL A 174 0.57 -4.07 17.24
C VAL A 174 -0.42 -3.04 17.79
N VAL A 175 -1.26 -2.44 16.94
CA VAL A 175 -2.28 -1.47 17.37
C VAL A 175 -3.27 -2.13 18.33
N CYS A 176 -3.75 -3.34 18.03
CA CYS A 176 -4.65 -4.07 18.92
C CYS A 176 -3.99 -4.35 20.28
N LEU A 177 -2.72 -4.77 20.32
CA LEU A 177 -1.99 -4.99 21.57
C LEU A 177 -1.81 -3.70 22.38
N LEU A 178 -1.46 -2.59 21.74
CA LEU A 178 -1.32 -1.29 22.40
C LEU A 178 -2.66 -0.79 22.96
N VAL A 179 -3.75 -0.97 22.22
CA VAL A 179 -5.09 -0.60 22.70
C VAL A 179 -5.47 -1.44 23.92
N LEU A 180 -5.24 -2.75 23.89
CA LEU A 180 -5.50 -3.62 25.04
C LEU A 180 -4.68 -3.21 26.27
N LEU A 181 -3.41 -2.86 26.08
CA LEU A 181 -2.55 -2.34 27.14
C LEU A 181 -3.10 -1.01 27.70
N LEU A 182 -3.55 -0.11 26.83
CA LEU A 182 -4.14 1.17 27.23
C LEU A 182 -5.43 0.95 28.04
N PHE A 183 -6.33 0.08 27.60
CA PHE A 183 -7.53 -0.27 28.37
C PHE A 183 -7.17 -0.85 29.74
N GLY A 184 -6.16 -1.72 29.82
CA GLY A 184 -5.65 -2.24 31.09
C GLY A 184 -5.09 -1.16 32.01
N ALA A 185 -4.28 -0.25 31.47
CA ALA A 185 -3.71 0.88 32.23
C ALA A 185 -4.80 1.82 32.75
N VAL A 186 -5.81 2.14 31.93
CA VAL A 186 -6.93 2.98 32.35
C VAL A 186 -7.79 2.27 33.40
N ALA A 187 -8.03 0.96 33.28
CA ALA A 187 -8.75 0.19 34.29
C ALA A 187 -8.04 0.20 35.66
N ILE A 188 -6.70 0.09 35.67
CA ILE A 188 -5.89 0.21 36.88
C ILE A 188 -6.01 1.63 37.47
N LEU A 189 -5.93 2.67 36.63
CA LEU A 189 -6.08 4.07 37.06
C LEU A 189 -7.46 4.36 37.66
N ILE A 190 -8.53 3.80 37.07
CA ILE A 190 -9.89 3.93 37.64
C ILE A 190 -9.97 3.23 38.99
N SER A 191 -9.34 2.06 39.13
CA SER A 191 -9.35 1.29 40.38
C SER A 191 -8.62 2.02 41.52
N THR A 192 -7.55 2.77 41.22
CA THR A 192 -6.83 3.55 42.22
C THR A 192 -7.55 4.86 42.57
N LEU A 193 -8.10 5.56 41.57
CA LEU A 193 -8.80 6.85 41.74
C LEU A 193 -10.21 6.69 42.32
N GLY A 194 -10.88 5.57 42.06
CA GLY A 194 -12.22 5.25 42.59
C GLY A 194 -12.28 5.05 44.11
N SER A 195 -11.12 5.01 44.77
CA SER A 195 -11.00 5.00 46.23
C SER A 195 -11.29 6.37 46.88
N TYR A 196 -11.36 7.44 46.08
CA TYR A 196 -11.66 8.79 46.55
C TYR A 196 -13.15 9.13 46.32
N ASP A 197 -13.86 9.40 47.41
CA ASP A 197 -15.34 9.46 47.54
C ASP A 197 -16.04 10.58 46.72
N ASN A 198 -15.30 11.48 46.07
CA ASN A 198 -15.86 12.64 45.33
C ASN A 198 -15.80 12.52 43.79
N THR A 199 -15.68 11.31 43.25
CA THR A 199 -15.23 11.05 41.87
C THR A 199 -16.34 10.59 40.91
N GLY A 200 -17.61 10.84 41.22
CA GLY A 200 -18.74 10.46 40.33
C GLY A 200 -18.71 11.16 38.95
N ALA A 201 -18.30 12.44 38.92
CA ALA A 201 -18.21 13.20 37.67
C ALA A 201 -16.97 12.85 36.82
N ALA A 202 -15.82 12.62 37.46
CA ALA A 202 -14.58 12.28 36.76
C ALA A 202 -14.60 10.84 36.21
N SER A 203 -15.22 9.89 36.91
CA SER A 203 -15.40 8.52 36.41
C SER A 203 -16.33 8.46 35.18
N ALA A 204 -17.42 9.24 35.16
CA ALA A 204 -18.32 9.31 34.01
C ALA A 204 -17.62 9.86 32.75
N LEU A 205 -16.77 10.88 32.89
CA LEU A 205 -16.02 11.46 31.77
C LEU A 205 -14.99 10.48 31.21
N ILE A 206 -14.29 9.71 32.07
CA ILE A 206 -13.38 8.65 31.65
C ILE A 206 -14.11 7.56 30.86
N VAL A 207 -15.30 7.13 31.31
CA VAL A 207 -16.11 6.14 30.59
C VAL A 207 -16.51 6.65 29.20
N VAL A 208 -16.94 7.91 29.07
CA VAL A 208 -17.28 8.50 27.76
C VAL A 208 -16.06 8.55 26.84
N VAL A 209 -14.89 8.94 27.34
CA VAL A 209 -13.64 8.95 26.56
C VAL A 209 -13.25 7.54 26.12
N LEU A 210 -13.41 6.53 26.98
CA LEU A 210 -13.15 5.14 26.63
C LEU A 210 -14.11 4.61 25.55
N LEU A 211 -15.39 5.00 25.60
CA LEU A 211 -16.35 4.64 24.55
C LEU A 211 -15.99 5.27 23.21
N ILE A 212 -15.61 6.55 23.21
CA ILE A 212 -15.14 7.24 21.99
C ILE A 212 -13.87 6.55 21.46
N ALA A 213 -12.91 6.24 22.33
CA ALA A 213 -11.69 5.53 21.96
C ALA A 213 -12.00 4.15 21.35
N ALA A 214 -12.95 3.40 21.93
CA ALA A 214 -13.37 2.10 21.41
C ALA A 214 -13.96 2.22 19.97
N VAL A 215 -14.78 3.24 19.72
CA VAL A 215 -15.33 3.50 18.37
C VAL A 215 -14.21 3.82 17.37
N ILE A 216 -13.26 4.66 17.75
CA ILE A 216 -12.10 5.00 16.89
C ILE A 216 -11.29 3.74 16.55
N VAL A 217 -11.05 2.87 17.55
CA VAL A 217 -10.34 1.60 17.35
C VAL A 217 -11.11 0.68 16.41
N ALA A 218 -12.43 0.56 16.59
CA ALA A 218 -13.26 -0.25 15.71
C ALA A 218 -13.17 0.22 14.25
N LEU A 219 -13.23 1.54 14.01
CA LEU A 219 -13.07 2.13 12.68
C LEU A 219 -11.67 1.89 12.10
N ALA A 220 -10.61 1.97 12.92
CA ALA A 220 -9.23 1.71 12.51
C ALA A 220 -9.00 0.23 12.13
N ILE A 221 -9.62 -0.70 12.86
CA ILE A 221 -9.60 -2.13 12.55
C ILE A 221 -10.34 -2.37 11.23
N LEU A 222 -11.54 -1.81 11.06
CA LEU A 222 -12.31 -1.92 9.82
C LEU A 222 -11.52 -1.37 8.62
N TYR A 223 -10.85 -0.24 8.78
CA TYR A 223 -9.97 0.32 7.76
C TYR A 223 -8.85 -0.64 7.39
N SER A 224 -8.11 -1.15 8.38
CA SER A 224 -6.98 -2.05 8.16
C SER A 224 -7.40 -3.35 7.47
N VAL A 225 -8.51 -3.97 7.88
CA VAL A 225 -9.06 -5.19 7.25
C VAL A 225 -9.46 -4.91 5.80
N LYS A 226 -10.15 -3.80 5.53
CA LYS A 226 -10.59 -3.44 4.17
C LYS A 226 -9.41 -3.11 3.26
N THR A 227 -8.34 -2.50 3.78
CA THR A 227 -7.09 -2.26 3.04
C THR A 227 -6.41 -3.58 2.69
N ILE A 228 -6.32 -4.53 3.62
CA ILE A 228 -5.79 -5.88 3.37
C ILE A 228 -6.60 -6.60 2.27
N THR A 229 -7.93 -6.54 2.34
CA THR A 229 -8.81 -7.12 1.30
C THR A 229 -8.59 -6.44 -0.06
N THR A 230 -8.39 -5.13 -0.08
CA THR A 230 -8.17 -4.37 -1.32
C THR A 230 -6.82 -4.75 -1.97
N ILE A 231 -5.76 -4.90 -1.16
CA ILE A 231 -4.45 -5.35 -1.67
C ILE A 231 -4.53 -6.81 -2.18
N GLU A 232 -5.27 -7.68 -1.50
CA GLU A 232 -5.46 -9.06 -1.95
C GLU A 232 -6.26 -9.15 -3.25
N CYS A 233 -7.29 -8.29 -3.39
CA CYS A 233 -8.05 -8.13 -4.63
C CYS A 233 -7.13 -7.74 -5.79
N PHE A 234 -6.26 -6.74 -5.61
CA PHE A 234 -5.27 -6.38 -6.63
C PHE A 234 -4.32 -7.54 -6.95
N ARG A 235 -3.79 -8.22 -5.93
CA ARG A 235 -2.88 -9.36 -6.12
C ARG A 235 -3.52 -10.48 -6.93
N ARG A 236 -4.76 -10.86 -6.59
CA ARG A 236 -5.51 -11.90 -7.30
C ARG A 236 -5.86 -11.46 -8.72
N SER A 237 -6.22 -10.20 -8.92
CA SER A 237 -6.52 -9.65 -10.24
C SER A 237 -5.30 -9.65 -11.15
N ILE A 238 -4.11 -9.33 -10.62
CA ILE A 238 -2.84 -9.42 -11.36
C ILE A 238 -2.49 -10.87 -11.69
N ARG A 239 -2.65 -11.79 -10.72
CA ARG A 239 -2.26 -13.20 -10.89
C ARG A 239 -3.16 -13.96 -11.86
N THR A 240 -4.45 -13.64 -11.88
CA THR A 240 -5.44 -14.32 -12.74
C THR A 240 -5.72 -13.57 -14.03
N GLY A 241 -5.28 -12.32 -14.15
CA GLY A 241 -5.48 -11.47 -15.33
C GLY A 241 -6.94 -11.06 -15.57
N THR A 242 -7.85 -11.41 -14.66
CA THR A 242 -9.27 -11.06 -14.72
C THR A 242 -9.62 -10.22 -13.49
N PRO A 243 -10.59 -9.30 -13.61
CA PRO A 243 -10.99 -8.48 -12.48
C PRO A 243 -11.67 -9.36 -11.41
N GLN A 244 -11.08 -9.47 -10.23
CA GLN A 244 -11.64 -10.24 -9.12
C GLN A 244 -12.07 -9.35 -7.97
N GLY A 245 -13.35 -9.41 -7.59
CA GLY A 245 -13.87 -8.77 -6.37
C GLY A 245 -14.22 -7.29 -6.52
N LYS A 246 -14.66 -6.69 -5.40
CA LYS A 246 -15.09 -5.29 -5.33
C LYS A 246 -14.06 -4.47 -4.54
N ILE A 247 -13.52 -3.43 -5.17
CA ILE A 247 -12.62 -2.47 -4.51
C ILE A 247 -13.45 -1.60 -3.55
N SER A 248 -13.00 -1.49 -2.30
CA SER A 248 -13.74 -0.82 -1.24
C SER A 248 -13.55 0.70 -1.28
N VAL A 249 -14.62 1.44 -1.62
CA VAL A 249 -14.67 2.92 -1.57
C VAL A 249 -14.33 3.45 -0.19
N TYR A 250 -14.75 2.75 0.86
CA TYR A 250 -14.47 3.11 2.24
C TYR A 250 -12.97 3.31 2.50
N VAL A 251 -12.09 2.51 1.87
CA VAL A 251 -10.64 2.64 2.07
C VAL A 251 -10.12 3.96 1.49
N ALA A 252 -10.63 4.36 0.33
CA ALA A 252 -10.26 5.62 -0.31
C ALA A 252 -10.72 6.84 0.51
N VAL A 253 -11.92 6.79 1.07
CA VAL A 253 -12.43 7.87 1.96
C VAL A 253 -11.60 7.96 3.23
N MET A 254 -11.31 6.83 3.87
CA MET A 254 -10.52 6.81 5.10
C MET A 254 -9.06 7.23 4.87
N SER A 255 -8.47 6.97 3.69
CA SER A 255 -7.12 7.47 3.38
C SER A 255 -7.09 8.99 3.19
N ILE A 256 -8.15 9.57 2.60
CA ILE A 256 -8.31 11.04 2.49
C ILE A 256 -8.47 11.64 3.89
N LEU A 257 -9.34 11.07 4.72
CA LEU A 257 -9.52 11.51 6.10
C LEU A 257 -8.21 11.39 6.89
N GLY A 258 -7.48 10.29 6.78
CA GLY A 258 -6.17 10.12 7.40
C GLY A 258 -5.14 11.15 6.92
N GLY A 259 -5.18 11.51 5.63
CA GLY A 259 -4.39 12.61 5.08
C GLY A 259 -4.75 13.96 5.73
N LEU A 260 -6.04 14.27 5.88
CA LEU A 260 -6.49 15.49 6.56
C LEU A 260 -6.09 15.52 8.04
N LEU A 261 -6.22 14.39 8.75
CA LEU A 261 -5.76 14.29 10.14
C LEU A 261 -4.25 14.50 10.26
N SER A 262 -3.47 14.17 9.22
CA SER A 262 -2.02 14.40 9.22
C SER A 262 -1.66 15.89 9.27
N LEU A 263 -2.56 16.80 8.85
CA LEU A 263 -2.36 18.24 8.99
C LEU A 263 -2.35 18.70 10.45
N LEU A 264 -2.90 17.92 11.38
CA LEU A 264 -2.81 18.22 12.81
C LEU A 264 -1.35 18.23 13.30
N ALA A 265 -0.42 17.59 12.57
CA ALA A 265 1.00 17.64 12.91
C ALA A 265 1.60 19.05 12.84
N VAL A 266 0.96 19.99 12.12
CA VAL A 266 1.36 21.40 12.09
C VAL A 266 1.21 22.05 13.46
N LEU A 267 0.27 21.60 14.29
CA LEU A 267 0.05 22.13 15.63
C LEU A 267 1.15 21.71 16.62
N SER A 268 2.06 20.81 16.24
CA SER A 268 3.14 20.36 17.12
C SER A 268 4.25 21.41 17.35
N GLY A 269 4.24 22.53 16.61
CA GLY A 269 5.25 23.60 16.73
C GLY A 269 6.63 23.26 16.13
N ASN A 270 6.87 21.99 15.76
CA ASN A 270 8.10 21.57 15.10
C ASN A 270 7.95 21.65 13.58
N LEU A 271 8.80 22.46 12.93
CA LEU A 271 8.81 22.65 11.48
C LEU A 271 8.86 21.31 10.73
N PHE A 272 9.71 20.36 11.15
CA PHE A 272 9.85 19.07 10.48
C PHE A 272 8.59 18.21 10.61
N ASN A 273 7.89 18.27 11.76
CA ASN A 273 6.59 17.60 11.92
C ASN A 273 5.50 18.26 11.08
N ALA A 274 5.51 19.59 10.95
CA ALA A 274 4.58 20.31 10.10
C ALA A 274 4.77 19.92 8.62
N LEU A 275 6.01 19.87 8.13
CA LEU A 275 6.33 19.41 6.77
C LEU A 275 5.96 17.94 6.58
N ALA A 276 6.22 17.08 7.57
CA ALA A 276 5.78 15.70 7.54
C ALA A 276 4.26 15.58 7.45
N GLY A 277 3.52 16.42 8.18
CA GLY A 277 2.06 16.48 8.14
C GLY A 277 1.51 16.85 6.77
N VAL A 278 2.09 17.88 6.12
CA VAL A 278 1.72 18.29 4.77
C VAL A 278 2.03 17.18 3.76
N ALA A 279 3.22 16.58 3.83
CA ALA A 279 3.60 15.47 2.95
C ALA A 279 2.69 14.24 3.16
N GLY A 280 2.31 13.95 4.42
CA GLY A 280 1.36 12.92 4.77
C GLY A 280 -0.05 13.20 4.24
N ALA A 281 -0.48 14.46 4.25
CA ALA A 281 -1.75 14.87 3.67
C ALA A 281 -1.78 14.67 2.16
N VAL A 282 -0.74 15.10 1.45
CA VAL A 282 -0.61 14.88 0.00
C VAL A 282 -0.59 13.39 -0.33
N SER A 283 0.11 12.58 0.47
CA SER A 283 0.14 11.13 0.28
C SER A 283 -1.22 10.48 0.51
N GLY A 284 -1.90 10.76 1.63
CA GLY A 284 -3.19 10.17 1.98
C GLY A 284 -4.30 10.54 1.00
N ILE A 285 -4.35 11.82 0.60
CA ILE A 285 -5.30 12.31 -0.41
C ILE A 285 -4.98 11.70 -1.78
N GLY A 286 -3.71 11.69 -2.18
CA GLY A 286 -3.30 11.14 -3.47
C GLY A 286 -3.58 9.64 -3.61
N PHE A 287 -3.31 8.84 -2.57
CA PHE A 287 -3.67 7.41 -2.58
C PHE A 287 -5.19 7.18 -2.58
N GLY A 288 -5.97 8.06 -1.93
CA GLY A 288 -7.43 8.00 -2.00
C GLY A 288 -7.95 8.24 -3.43
N VAL A 289 -7.47 9.31 -4.08
CA VAL A 289 -7.82 9.62 -5.48
C VAL A 289 -7.36 8.50 -6.43
N PHE A 290 -6.17 7.93 -6.20
CA PHE A 290 -5.69 6.78 -6.95
C PHE A 290 -6.65 5.60 -6.87
N LEU A 291 -7.13 5.25 -5.67
CA LEU A 291 -8.08 4.14 -5.48
C LEU A 291 -9.41 4.39 -6.18
N PHE A 292 -9.92 5.63 -6.18
CA PHE A 292 -11.13 5.99 -6.92
C PHE A 292 -10.97 5.80 -8.43
N ARG A 293 -9.92 6.38 -9.01
CA ARG A 293 -9.66 6.25 -10.45
C ARG A 293 -9.38 4.80 -10.86
N TYR A 294 -8.62 4.08 -10.04
CA TYR A 294 -8.37 2.66 -10.29
C TYR A 294 -9.68 1.88 -10.32
N ARG A 295 -10.58 2.10 -9.34
CA ARG A 295 -11.89 1.44 -9.28
C ARG A 295 -12.74 1.75 -10.50
N GLU A 296 -12.81 3.01 -10.94
CA GLU A 296 -13.57 3.41 -12.12
C GLU A 296 -13.09 2.70 -13.38
N GLU A 297 -11.77 2.65 -13.60
CA GLU A 297 -11.20 1.94 -14.75
C GLU A 297 -11.34 0.42 -14.63
N PHE A 298 -11.27 -0.11 -13.41
CA PHE A 298 -11.44 -1.53 -13.14
C PHE A 298 -12.88 -2.01 -13.43
N LEU A 299 -13.88 -1.16 -13.17
CA LEU A 299 -15.29 -1.44 -13.50
C LEU A 299 -15.58 -1.43 -14.99
N LYS A 300 -14.76 -0.75 -15.81
CA LYS A 300 -14.92 -0.73 -17.27
C LYS A 300 -14.45 -2.02 -17.94
N ILE A 301 -13.67 -2.86 -17.24
CA ILE A 301 -13.19 -4.14 -17.76
C ILE A 301 -14.30 -5.18 -17.57
N PRO A 302 -14.87 -5.75 -18.66
CA PRO A 302 -15.90 -6.77 -18.53
C PRO A 302 -15.35 -7.97 -17.77
N SER A 303 -16.06 -8.37 -16.72
CA SER A 303 -15.64 -9.53 -15.93
C SER A 303 -16.20 -10.81 -16.57
N PRO A 304 -15.50 -11.95 -16.47
CA PRO A 304 -16.05 -13.22 -16.92
C PRO A 304 -17.32 -13.64 -16.16
N ALA A 305 -17.68 -12.98 -15.05
CA ALA A 305 -18.93 -13.20 -14.33
C ALA A 305 -20.14 -12.61 -15.08
N ASP A 306 -19.96 -11.54 -15.87
CA ASP A 306 -21.03 -10.90 -16.65
C ASP A 306 -21.42 -11.73 -17.89
N ALA A 307 -20.53 -12.62 -18.33
CA ALA A 307 -20.77 -13.55 -19.43
C ALA A 307 -21.74 -14.71 -19.07
N TRP A 308 -22.00 -14.94 -17.78
CA TRP A 308 -22.94 -15.99 -17.31
C TRP A 308 -24.37 -15.48 -17.12
N HIS A 309 -24.60 -14.17 -17.12
CA HIS A 309 -25.94 -13.57 -17.04
C HIS A 309 -26.51 -13.20 -18.43
N THR A 310 -25.76 -13.46 -19.49
CA THR A 310 -26.12 -13.16 -20.89
C THR A 310 -26.32 -14.40 -21.76
N ARG A 311 -26.47 -15.59 -21.15
CA ARG A 311 -26.95 -16.80 -21.83
C ARG A 311 -28.21 -17.34 -21.16
#